data_AF-A0A372BGL5-F1
#
_entry.id   AF-A0A372BGL5-F1
#
_cell.length_a   1.000
_cell.length_b   1.000
_cell.length_c   1.000
_cell.angle_alpha   90.00
_cell.angle_beta   90.00
_cell.angle_gamma   90.00
#
_symmetry.space_group_name_H-M   'P 1'
#
loop_
_entity.id
_entity.type
_entity.pdbx_description
1 polymer ?
#
loop_
_entity_poly.entity_id
_entity_poly.type
_entity_poly.pdbx_seq_one_letter_code
_entity_poly.pdbx_strand_id
1 'polypeptide(L)' 'MCIVFLDQLIETNLKDGNKYSKLLIGYKLFSDLMNDPIFYTEVSNSALSATKRKYKQLKIKITTHQYQLHFE' A
#
# COMPACT_ATOMS: atom_id res chain seq x y z
N MET A 1 -1.07 -8.27 9.41
CA MET A 1 -0.94 -6.80 9.57
C MET A 1 -2.29 -6.20 9.21
N CYS A 2 -2.89 -5.39 10.07
CA CYS A 2 -4.21 -4.81 9.80
C CYS A 2 -4.10 -3.54 8.94
N ILE A 3 -5.12 -3.26 8.12
CA ILE A 3 -5.19 -2.05 7.29
C ILE A 3 -5.03 -0.76 8.12
N VAL A 4 -5.63 -0.71 9.30
CA VAL A 4 -5.55 0.44 10.21
C VAL A 4 -4.11 0.81 10.54
N PHE A 5 -3.24 -0.20 10.69
CA PHE A 5 -1.83 0.02 10.98
C PHE A 5 -1.08 0.57 9.75
N LEU A 6 -1.41 0.09 8.54
CA LEU A 6 -0.87 0.62 7.30
C LEU A 6 -1.27 2.09 7.11
N ASP A 7 -2.53 2.40 7.39
CA ASP A 7 -3.07 3.76 7.30
C ASP A 7 -2.37 4.73 8.24
N GLN A 8 -2.20 4.32 9.50
CA GLN A 8 -1.45 5.11 10.48
C GLN A 8 0.00 5.33 10.04
N LEU A 9 0.65 4.30 9.49
CA LEU A 9 2.01 4.43 8.96
C LEU A 9 2.07 5.45 7.83
N ILE A 10 1.14 5.39 6.86
CA ILE A 10 1.07 6.35 5.76
C ILE A 10 0.84 7.76 6.29
N GLU A 11 -0.11 7.94 7.19
CA GLU A 11 -0.45 9.25 7.74
C GLU A 11 0.67 9.87 8.56
N THR A 12 1.34 9.09 9.40
CA THR A 12 2.52 9.55 10.16
C THR A 12 3.65 9.97 9.20
N ASN A 13 3.93 9.15 8.18
CA ASN A 13 4.97 9.44 7.19
C ASN A 13 4.66 10.70 6.35
N LEU A 14 3.40 10.91 5.98
CA LEU A 14 2.97 12.11 5.26
C LEU A 14 3.01 13.36 6.15
N LYS A 15 2.69 13.23 7.44
CA LYS A 15 2.78 14.33 8.43
C LYS A 15 4.20 14.75 8.73
N ASP A 16 5.14 13.81 8.71
CA ASP A 16 6.58 14.09 8.88
C ASP A 16 7.19 14.86 7.69
N GLY A 17 6.41 15.21 6.67
CA GLY A 17 6.87 15.97 5.51
C GLY A 17 7.62 15.13 4.47
N ASN A 18 7.79 13.82 4.73
CA ASN A 18 8.35 12.89 3.77
C ASN A 18 7.31 12.60 2.68
N LYS A 19 7.50 13.23 1.52
CA LYS A 19 6.69 12.97 0.32
C LYS A 19 7.15 11.67 -0.34
N TYR A 20 6.74 10.56 0.23
CA TYR A 20 6.84 9.28 -0.46
C TYR A 20 5.89 9.28 -1.66
N SER A 21 6.35 8.71 -2.77
CA SER A 21 5.62 8.61 -4.02
C SER A 21 5.20 7.17 -4.33
N LYS A 22 5.87 6.21 -3.69
CA LYS A 22 5.69 4.77 -3.86
C LYS A 22 5.70 4.07 -2.49
N LEU A 23 4.97 2.98 -2.45
CA LEU A 23 4.87 2.06 -1.33
C LEU A 23 5.25 0.68 -1.84
N LEU A 24 6.42 0.20 -1.44
CA LEU A 24 6.93 -1.13 -1.73
C LEU A 24 6.32 -2.11 -0.72
N ILE A 25 5.56 -3.08 -1.20
CA ILE A 25 4.91 -4.11 -0.38
C ILE A 25 5.33 -5.49 -0.89
N GLY A 26 5.71 -6.38 0.02
CA GLY A 26 6.01 -7.76 -0.32
C GLY A 26 4.77 -8.52 -0.81
N TYR A 27 4.92 -9.44 -1.76
CA TYR A 27 3.79 -10.14 -2.39
C TYR A 27 2.85 -10.84 -1.40
N LYS A 28 3.38 -11.40 -0.31
CA LYS A 28 2.57 -12.12 0.69
C LYS A 28 1.80 -11.13 1.57
N LEU A 29 2.45 -10.07 2.03
CA LEU A 29 1.78 -8.98 2.73
C LEU A 29 0.71 -8.30 1.87
N PHE A 30 0.98 -8.09 0.57
CA PHE A 30 0.01 -7.54 -0.36
C PHE A 30 -1.22 -8.46 -0.49
N SER A 31 -1.00 -9.76 -0.62
CA SER A 31 -2.10 -10.74 -0.68
C SER A 31 -2.91 -10.75 0.61
N ASP A 32 -2.26 -10.64 1.77
CA ASP A 32 -2.92 -10.55 3.07
C ASP A 32 -3.77 -9.28 3.18
N LEU A 33 -3.25 -8.14 2.70
CA LEU A 33 -3.99 -6.87 2.66
C LEU A 33 -5.15 -6.92 1.65
N MET A 34 -5.02 -7.63 0.52
CA MET A 34 -6.11 -7.79 -0.45
C MET A 34 -7.28 -8.64 0.08
N ASN A 35 -7.09 -9.42 1.15
CA ASN A 35 -8.20 -10.07 1.83
C ASN A 35 -9.05 -9.06 2.63
N ASP A 36 -8.54 -7.87 2.89
CA ASP A 36 -9.30 -6.80 3.52
C ASP A 36 -10.16 -6.06 2.48
N PRO A 37 -11.49 -6.00 2.66
CA PRO A 37 -12.38 -5.38 1.69
C PRO A 37 -12.14 -3.87 1.53
N ILE A 38 -11.64 -3.18 2.56
CA ILE A 38 -11.34 -1.75 2.51
C ILE A 38 -10.12 -1.52 1.60
N PHE A 39 -9.04 -2.28 1.83
CA PHE A 39 -7.85 -2.21 0.99
C PHE A 39 -8.19 -2.54 -0.45
N TYR A 40 -8.88 -3.67 -0.65
CA TYR A 40 -9.26 -4.15 -1.97
C TYR A 40 -10.07 -3.10 -2.71
N THR A 41 -11.04 -2.46 -2.04
CA THR A 41 -11.90 -1.44 -2.64
C THR A 41 -11.10 -0.19 -3.01
N GLU A 42 -10.26 0.35 -2.13
CA GLU A 42 -9.43 1.52 -2.46
C GLU A 42 -8.46 1.23 -3.61
N VAL A 43 -7.76 0.09 -3.53
CA VAL A 43 -6.76 -0.32 -4.51
C VAL A 43 -7.40 -0.61 -5.87
N SER A 44 -8.57 -1.26 -5.88
CA SER A 44 -9.33 -1.56 -7.11
C SER A 44 -9.95 -0.31 -7.71
N ASN A 45 -10.50 0.59 -6.89
CA ASN A 45 -11.04 1.87 -7.36
C ASN A 45 -9.94 2.82 -7.85
N SER A 46 -8.73 2.70 -7.30
CA SER A 46 -7.62 3.55 -7.68
C SER A 46 -7.03 3.25 -9.06
N ALA A 47 -7.21 2.05 -9.62
CA ALA A 47 -6.54 1.69 -10.86
C ALA A 47 -7.37 0.81 -11.78
N LEU A 48 -7.54 1.31 -13.01
CA LEU A 48 -8.08 0.57 -14.15
C LEU A 48 -7.25 -0.67 -14.54
N SER A 49 -6.01 -0.82 -14.02
CA SER A 49 -5.18 -2.00 -14.25
C SER A 49 -4.47 -2.46 -12.97
N ALA A 50 -4.32 -3.78 -12.84
CA ALA A 50 -3.68 -4.44 -11.69
C ALA A 50 -2.26 -3.95 -11.38
N THR A 51 -1.56 -3.40 -12.37
CA THR A 51 -0.17 -2.91 -12.29
C THR A 51 -0.03 -1.41 -12.02
N LYS A 52 -1.12 -0.63 -12.01
CA LYS A 52 -1.11 0.82 -11.76
C LYS A 52 -1.81 1.24 -10.46
N ARG A 53 -2.02 0.27 -9.56
CA ARG A 53 -2.66 0.43 -8.25
C ARG A 53 -2.01 1.55 -7.43
N LYS A 54 -2.83 2.45 -6.90
CA LYS A 54 -2.42 3.39 -5.84
C LYS A 54 -3.28 3.15 -4.61
N TYR A 55 -2.76 3.60 -3.47
CA TYR A 55 -3.46 3.60 -2.19
C TYR A 55 -3.10 4.89 -1.49
N LYS A 56 -4.10 5.67 -1.04
CA LYS A 56 -3.88 7.02 -0.50
C LYS A 56 -2.88 7.87 -1.29
N GLN A 57 -3.02 7.89 -2.62
CA GLN A 57 -2.14 8.59 -3.58
C GLN A 57 -0.71 8.03 -3.77
N LEU A 58 -0.30 7.03 -3.00
CA LEU A 58 0.99 6.34 -3.15
C LEU A 58 0.89 5.22 -4.18
N LYS A 59 1.86 5.10 -5.09
CA LYS A 59 1.91 3.96 -6.03
C LYS A 59 2.31 2.69 -5.29
N ILE A 60 1.51 1.64 -5.35
CA ILE A 60 1.89 0.35 -4.78
C ILE A 60 2.81 -0.39 -5.75
N LYS A 61 3.98 -0.80 -5.26
CA LYS A 61 4.92 -1.66 -5.98
C LYS A 61 5.07 -2.97 -5.22
N ILE A 62 4.65 -4.06 -5.84
CA ILE A 62 4.78 -5.39 -5.25
C ILE A 62 6.23 -5.87 -5.44
N THR A 63 6.88 -6.29 -4.35
CA THR A 63 8.23 -6.86 -4.39
C THR A 63 8.18 -8.37 -4.21
N THR A 64 9.28 -9.04 -4.58
CA THR A 64 9.42 -10.50 -4.43
C THR A 64 9.65 -10.93 -2.98
N HIS A 65 9.84 -9.98 -2.06
CA HIS A 65 10.00 -10.27 -0.64
C HIS A 65 8.65 -10.64 -0.03
N GLN A 66 8.65 -11.51 0.99
CA GLN A 66 7.40 -12.03 1.54
C GLN A 66 6.60 -10.95 2.29
N TYR A 67 7.24 -10.27 3.26
CA TYR A 67 6.57 -9.33 4.17
C TYR A 67 7.24 -7.95 4.21
N GLN A 68 7.80 -7.50 3.09
CA GLN A 68 8.42 -6.18 3.02
C GLN A 68 7.37 -5.07 3.09
N LEU A 69 7.67 -4.00 3.81
CA LEU A 69 6.93 -2.75 3.76
C LEU A 69 7.92 -1.59 3.78
N HIS A 70 7.99 -0.82 2.71
CA HIS A 70 8.93 0.29 2.58
C HIS A 70 8.34 1.45 1.78
N PHE A 71 8.65 2.67 2.18
CA PHE A 71 8.17 3.89 1.53
C PHE A 71 9.32 4.51 0.71
N GLU A 72 9.06 4.92 -0.53
CA GLU A 72 10.04 5.49 -1.48
C GLU A 72 9.50 6.76 -2.17
#